data_AF-A0A1T1D5F2-F1
#
_entry.id   AF-A0A1T1D5F2-F1
#
_cell.length_a   1.000
_cell.length_b   1.000
_cell.length_c   1.000
_cell.angle_alpha   90.00
_cell.angle_beta   90.00
_cell.angle_gamma   90.00
#
_symmetry.space_group_name_H-M   'P 1'
#
loop_
_entity.id
_entity.type
_entity.pdbx_description
1 polymer ?
#
loop_
_entity_poly.entity_id
_entity_poly.type
_entity_poly.pdbx_seq_one_letter_code
_entity_poly.pdbx_strand_id
1 'polypeptide(L)'
;MGDRCLCGLGITRCRLPWQVNGAAEETFLQDYHAALRQWQRKLGQSSAVLQDALERHRSDCLLSDPRGWLARHRPYPGVVERLRRCRHGGVDWVVITTKGQEFATALLEQGGLQPTAVYGREDGPKIRVLRRLLEQRQPVWFVEDRLPTLEQVTADHQLGGVGCYLAAWGYLRHADRQQLHPPARWLDHATFCAPFHTWPT
;
A
#
# COMPACT_ATOMS: atom_id res chain seq x y z
N MET A 1 -20.97 13.03 -15.34
CA MET A 1 -20.99 12.05 -14.23
C MET A 1 -19.61 11.42 -14.25
N GLY A 2 -18.68 11.97 -13.48
CA GLY A 2 -17.25 11.64 -13.60
C GLY A 2 -16.88 10.53 -12.63
N ASP A 3 -16.49 9.38 -13.18
CA ASP A 3 -16.01 8.22 -12.44
C ASP A 3 -14.69 8.60 -11.76
N ARG A 4 -14.69 8.60 -10.42
CA ARG A 4 -13.51 8.91 -9.61
C ARG A 4 -12.82 7.60 -9.26
N CYS A 5 -11.52 7.49 -9.49
CA CYS A 5 -10.76 6.26 -9.22
C CYS A 5 -9.89 6.42 -7.97
N LEU A 6 -9.98 5.50 -7.00
CA LEU A 6 -9.06 5.42 -5.85
C LEU A 6 -8.05 4.30 -5.98
N CYS A 7 -6.76 4.60 -5.79
CA CYS A 7 -5.66 3.66 -5.94
C CYS A 7 -4.80 3.61 -4.68
N GLY A 8 -4.50 2.41 -4.18
CA GLY A 8 -3.52 2.14 -3.13
C GLY A 8 -4.09 2.18 -1.72
N LEU A 9 -3.98 1.09 -0.96
CA LEU A 9 -4.29 1.11 0.47
C LEU A 9 -3.44 0.06 1.20
N GLY A 10 -2.97 0.44 2.39
CA GLY A 10 -2.73 -0.49 3.49
C GLY A 10 -4.07 -1.02 3.99
N ILE A 11 -4.69 -1.93 3.24
CA ILE A 11 -6.06 -2.45 3.50
C ILE A 11 -6.08 -3.30 4.77
N THR A 12 -5.02 -4.10 4.97
CA THR A 12 -4.93 -5.08 6.06
C THR A 12 -3.68 -4.87 6.88
N ARG A 13 -3.78 -5.09 8.19
CA ARG A 13 -2.62 -5.29 9.08
C ARG A 13 -2.40 -6.77 9.35
N CYS A 14 -1.15 -7.18 9.43
CA CYS A 14 -0.77 -8.53 9.87
C CYS A 14 -0.56 -8.51 11.39
N ARG A 15 -1.19 -9.43 12.13
CA ARG A 15 -0.86 -9.69 13.54
C ARG A 15 0.20 -10.78 13.57
N LEU A 16 1.46 -10.38 13.73
CA LEU A 16 2.52 -11.29 14.15
C LEU A 16 2.88 -10.95 15.61
N PRO A 17 2.97 -11.94 16.51
CA PRO A 17 3.68 -11.76 17.77
C PRO A 17 5.18 -11.66 17.42
N TRP A 18 5.67 -10.44 17.26
CA TRP A 18 7.11 -10.20 17.17
C TRP A 18 7.67 -10.27 18.59
N GLN A 19 8.39 -11.35 18.90
CA GLN A 19 9.39 -11.34 19.97
C GLN A 19 10.75 -11.21 19.30
N VAL A 20 11.28 -9.99 19.27
CA VAL A 20 12.66 -9.74 18.86
C VAL A 20 13.43 -9.39 20.14
N ASN A 21 14.46 -10.17 20.45
CA ASN A 21 15.35 -9.88 21.56
C ASN A 21 16.08 -8.55 21.28
N GLY A 22 16.03 -7.64 22.25
CA GLY A 22 16.26 -6.21 22.09
C GLY A 22 17.66 -5.76 21.65
N ALA A 23 17.76 -4.45 21.41
CA ALA A 23 18.88 -3.65 20.90
C ALA A 23 19.14 -3.68 19.38
N ALA A 24 19.03 -4.84 18.70
CA ALA A 24 19.25 -4.89 17.25
C ALA A 24 18.10 -4.27 16.43
N GLU A 25 16.86 -4.36 16.94
CA GLU A 25 15.66 -3.88 16.27
C GLU A 25 15.60 -2.34 16.23
N GLU A 26 15.84 -1.66 17.34
CA GLU A 26 15.79 -0.19 17.39
C GLU A 26 16.85 0.45 16.49
N THR A 27 18.07 -0.07 16.48
CA THR A 27 19.11 0.40 15.54
C THR A 27 18.76 0.08 14.09
N PHE A 28 18.16 -1.08 13.83
CA PHE A 28 17.68 -1.45 12.48
C PHE A 28 16.53 -0.56 12.00
N LEU A 29 15.63 -0.15 12.90
CA LEU A 29 14.52 0.74 12.60
C LEU A 29 14.96 2.21 12.46
N GLN A 30 16.02 2.63 13.15
CA GLN A 30 16.58 3.99 13.06
C GLN A 30 17.21 4.28 11.69
N ASP A 31 17.99 3.35 11.13
CA ASP A 31 18.53 3.47 9.77
C ASP A 31 18.37 2.15 9.00
N TYR A 32 17.13 1.89 8.61
CA TYR A 32 16.74 0.72 7.81
C TYR A 32 17.58 0.59 6.53
N HIS A 33 17.90 1.69 5.87
CA HIS A 33 18.62 1.65 4.59
C HIS A 33 20.08 1.24 4.78
N ALA A 34 20.78 1.77 5.80
CA ALA A 34 22.14 1.35 6.10
C ALA A 34 22.18 -0.10 6.60
N ALA A 35 21.26 -0.47 7.48
CA ALA A 35 21.16 -1.82 8.01
C ALA A 35 20.87 -2.85 6.90
N LEU A 36 19.93 -2.54 5.99
CA LEU A 36 19.65 -3.38 4.82
C LEU A 36 20.90 -3.57 3.96
N ARG A 37 21.61 -2.48 3.62
CA ARG A 37 22.86 -2.56 2.83
C ARG A 37 23.93 -3.40 3.50
N GLN A 38 24.03 -3.34 4.84
CA GLN A 38 24.98 -4.15 5.60
C GLN A 38 24.62 -5.64 5.53
N TRP A 39 23.35 -5.98 5.72
CA TRP A 39 22.86 -7.36 5.62
C TRP A 39 23.00 -7.93 4.22
N GLN A 40 22.73 -7.14 3.18
CA GLN A 40 22.92 -7.56 1.78
C GLN A 40 24.37 -7.90 1.48
N ARG A 41 25.31 -7.07 1.95
CA ARG A 41 26.75 -7.36 1.83
C ARG A 41 27.14 -8.62 2.59
N LYS A 42 26.63 -8.80 3.81
CA LYS A 42 26.90 -10.00 4.63
C LYS A 42 26.38 -11.29 4.00
N LEU A 43 25.21 -11.23 3.36
CA LEU A 43 24.57 -12.39 2.73
C LEU A 43 25.03 -12.63 1.28
N GLY A 44 25.67 -11.65 0.64
CA GLY A 44 26.00 -11.71 -0.78
C GLY A 44 24.76 -11.72 -1.69
N GLN A 45 23.62 -11.24 -1.20
CA GLN A 45 22.33 -11.28 -1.90
C GLN A 45 21.83 -9.89 -2.26
N SER A 46 21.25 -9.75 -3.45
CA SER A 46 20.62 -8.51 -3.90
C SER A 46 19.20 -8.35 -3.34
N SER A 47 18.66 -7.13 -3.36
CA SER A 47 17.25 -6.88 -2.99
C SER A 47 16.28 -7.74 -3.81
N ALA A 48 16.58 -7.94 -5.10
CA ALA A 48 15.72 -8.70 -6.00
C ALA A 48 15.64 -10.17 -5.57
N VAL A 49 16.78 -10.80 -5.27
CA VAL A 49 16.80 -12.20 -4.84
C VAL A 49 16.10 -12.38 -3.50
N LEU A 50 16.32 -11.47 -2.54
CA LEU A 50 15.64 -11.51 -1.25
C LEU A 50 14.12 -11.31 -1.40
N GLN A 51 13.70 -10.41 -2.30
CA GLN A 51 12.29 -10.21 -2.61
C GLN A 51 11.67 -11.47 -3.23
N ASP A 52 12.32 -12.10 -4.21
CA ASP A 52 11.81 -13.32 -4.85
C ASP A 52 11.73 -14.48 -3.87
N ALA A 53 12.71 -14.62 -2.96
CA ALA A 53 12.66 -15.60 -1.89
C ALA A 53 11.48 -15.35 -0.93
N LEU A 54 11.23 -14.09 -0.58
CA LEU A 54 10.09 -13.70 0.24
C LEU A 54 8.75 -13.99 -0.45
N GLU A 55 8.61 -13.70 -1.74
CA GLU A 55 7.38 -14.02 -2.49
C GLU A 55 7.16 -15.53 -2.59
N ARG A 56 8.19 -16.33 -2.89
CA ARG A 56 8.08 -17.80 -2.88
C ARG A 56 7.61 -18.32 -1.52
N HIS A 57 8.23 -17.85 -0.44
CA HIS A 57 7.83 -18.25 0.91
C HIS A 57 6.38 -17.86 1.23
N ARG A 58 5.93 -16.68 0.79
CA ARG A 58 4.52 -16.26 0.95
C ARG A 58 3.57 -17.17 0.19
N SER A 59 3.89 -17.52 -1.05
CA SER A 59 3.09 -18.45 -1.85
C SER A 59 3.04 -19.84 -1.21
N ASP A 60 4.18 -20.39 -0.76
CA ASP A 60 4.24 -21.69 -0.08
C ASP A 60 3.39 -21.70 1.21
N CYS A 61 3.45 -20.63 2.00
CA CYS A 61 2.62 -20.47 3.19
C CYS A 61 1.12 -20.36 2.84
N LEU A 62 0.79 -19.62 1.79
CA LEU A 62 -0.59 -19.48 1.34
C LEU A 62 -1.15 -20.81 0.85
N LEU A 63 -0.37 -21.61 0.12
CA LEU A 63 -0.79 -22.91 -0.41
C LEU A 63 -0.93 -23.98 0.69
N SER A 64 -0.04 -23.96 1.69
CA SER A 64 -0.03 -24.98 2.75
C SER A 64 -1.13 -24.80 3.80
N ASP A 65 -1.47 -23.57 4.17
CA ASP A 65 -2.59 -23.26 5.08
C ASP A 65 -3.24 -21.92 4.71
N PRO A 66 -4.08 -21.89 3.65
CA PRO A 66 -4.71 -20.65 3.21
C PRO A 66 -5.54 -20.00 4.31
N ARG A 67 -6.30 -20.79 5.07
CA ARG A 67 -7.22 -20.27 6.11
C ARG A 67 -6.48 -19.69 7.29
N GLY A 68 -5.52 -20.42 7.86
CA GLY A 68 -4.74 -19.94 8.99
C GLY A 68 -3.82 -18.78 8.61
N TRP A 69 -3.34 -18.75 7.37
CA TRP A 69 -2.58 -17.61 6.86
C TRP A 69 -3.44 -16.34 6.71
N LEU A 70 -4.60 -16.45 6.05
CA LEU A 70 -5.57 -15.36 5.89
C LEU A 70 -6.07 -14.84 7.25
N ALA A 71 -6.29 -15.72 8.23
CA ALA A 71 -6.72 -15.35 9.58
C ALA A 71 -5.73 -14.41 10.33
N ARG A 72 -4.45 -14.36 9.92
CA ARG A 72 -3.44 -13.44 10.47
C ARG A 72 -3.61 -12.00 9.97
N HIS A 73 -4.37 -11.81 8.91
CA HIS A 73 -4.58 -10.52 8.27
C HIS A 73 -5.98 -10.02 8.58
N ARG A 74 -6.05 -8.78 9.09
CA ARG A 74 -7.33 -8.13 9.39
C ARG A 74 -7.40 -6.80 8.67
N PRO A 75 -8.48 -6.51 7.94
CA PRO A 75 -8.73 -5.18 7.43
C PRO A 75 -8.72 -4.14 8.55
N TYR A 76 -8.29 -2.93 8.24
CA TYR A 76 -8.50 -1.81 9.15
C TYR A 76 -10.02 -1.53 9.29
N PRO A 77 -10.51 -1.17 10.49
CA PRO A 77 -11.93 -0.93 10.72
C PRO A 77 -12.51 0.08 9.72
N GLY A 78 -13.72 -0.14 9.19
CA GLY A 78 -14.36 0.83 8.29
C GLY A 78 -13.81 0.85 6.85
N VAL A 79 -12.61 0.32 6.58
CA VAL A 79 -12.03 0.29 5.22
C VAL A 79 -12.85 -0.60 4.29
N VAL A 80 -13.29 -1.76 4.76
CA VAL A 80 -14.11 -2.68 3.96
C VAL A 80 -15.44 -2.03 3.57
N GLU A 81 -16.11 -1.44 4.55
CA GLU A 81 -17.38 -0.74 4.38
C GLU A 81 -17.21 0.44 3.42
N ARG A 82 -16.13 1.21 3.57
CA ARG A 82 -15.81 2.34 2.69
C ARG A 82 -15.63 1.91 1.24
N LEU A 83 -14.82 0.88 0.98
CA LEU A 83 -14.57 0.39 -0.38
C LEU A 83 -15.81 -0.22 -1.03
N ARG A 84 -16.66 -0.91 -0.25
CA ARG A 84 -17.96 -1.39 -0.73
C ARG A 84 -18.88 -0.23 -1.11
N ARG A 85 -18.96 0.83 -0.28
CA ARG A 85 -19.72 2.05 -0.59
C ARG A 85 -19.21 2.74 -1.84
N CYS A 86 -17.89 2.78 -2.08
CA CYS A 86 -17.32 3.31 -3.32
C CYS A 86 -17.90 2.56 -4.52
N ARG A 87 -17.82 1.22 -4.51
CA ARG A 87 -18.36 0.40 -5.60
C ARG A 87 -19.86 0.61 -5.82
N HIS A 88 -20.67 0.63 -4.76
CA HIS A 88 -22.10 0.89 -4.86
C HIS A 88 -22.43 2.32 -5.33
N GLY A 89 -21.55 3.28 -5.03
CA GLY A 89 -21.68 4.67 -5.46
C GLY A 89 -21.08 4.98 -6.84
N GLY A 90 -20.69 3.96 -7.62
CA GLY A 90 -20.11 4.14 -8.95
C GLY A 90 -18.67 4.69 -8.95
N VAL A 91 -17.95 4.50 -7.84
CA VAL A 91 -16.55 4.93 -7.70
C VAL A 91 -15.67 3.70 -7.82
N ASP A 92 -14.93 3.65 -8.93
CA ASP A 92 -13.94 2.62 -9.20
C ASP A 92 -12.78 2.71 -8.19
N TRP A 93 -12.21 1.57 -7.85
CA TRP A 93 -10.99 1.53 -7.06
C TRP A 93 -10.13 0.33 -7.44
N VAL A 94 -8.82 0.54 -7.39
CA VAL A 94 -7.81 -0.47 -7.74
C VAL A 94 -6.78 -0.59 -6.63
N VAL A 95 -6.09 -1.72 -6.60
CA VAL A 95 -4.96 -1.93 -5.71
C VAL A 95 -3.68 -1.86 -6.51
N ILE A 96 -2.71 -1.06 -6.05
CA ILE A 96 -1.34 -1.04 -6.58
C ILE A 96 -0.40 -1.39 -5.43
N THR A 97 0.29 -2.52 -5.52
CA THR A 97 1.10 -3.06 -4.41
C THR A 97 2.43 -3.63 -4.89
N THR A 98 3.39 -3.72 -3.97
CA THR A 98 4.69 -4.37 -4.21
C THR A 98 4.69 -5.84 -3.78
N LYS A 99 3.57 -6.36 -3.29
CA LYS A 99 3.33 -7.79 -3.03
C LYS A 99 2.97 -8.48 -4.36
N GLY A 100 3.18 -9.79 -4.45
CA GLY A 100 2.65 -10.57 -5.56
C GLY A 100 1.13 -10.39 -5.72
N GLN A 101 0.65 -10.32 -6.97
CA GLN A 101 -0.77 -10.11 -7.26
C GLN A 101 -1.67 -11.18 -6.62
N GLU A 102 -1.27 -12.45 -6.67
CA GLU A 102 -1.98 -13.58 -6.08
C GLU A 102 -2.26 -13.34 -4.59
N PHE A 103 -1.21 -12.97 -3.85
CA PHE A 103 -1.28 -12.69 -2.42
C PHE A 103 -2.23 -11.53 -2.11
N ALA A 104 -2.13 -10.44 -2.87
CA ALA A 104 -2.98 -9.27 -2.68
C ALA A 104 -4.46 -9.61 -2.97
N THR A 105 -4.71 -10.42 -4.00
CA THR A 105 -6.04 -10.88 -4.39
C THR A 105 -6.67 -11.73 -3.28
N ALA A 106 -5.95 -12.72 -2.74
CA ALA A 106 -6.45 -13.57 -1.67
C ALA A 106 -6.88 -12.78 -0.40
N LEU A 107 -6.10 -11.74 -0.04
CA LEU A 107 -6.44 -10.85 1.08
C LEU A 107 -7.72 -10.04 0.84
N LEU A 108 -7.94 -9.58 -0.40
CA LEU A 108 -9.14 -8.84 -0.77
C LEU A 108 -10.37 -9.73 -0.76
N GLU A 109 -10.26 -10.94 -1.29
CA GLU A 109 -11.34 -11.94 -1.33
C GLU A 109 -11.80 -12.33 0.08
N GLN A 110 -10.87 -12.51 1.02
CA GLN A 110 -11.22 -12.74 2.44
C GLN A 110 -12.05 -11.59 3.02
N GLY A 111 -11.78 -10.36 2.61
CA GLY A 111 -12.56 -9.18 2.99
C GLY A 111 -13.87 -9.02 2.22
N GLY A 112 -14.17 -9.89 1.24
CA GLY A 112 -15.28 -9.72 0.31
C GLY A 112 -15.16 -8.43 -0.48
N LEU A 113 -13.94 -8.08 -0.90
CA LEU A 113 -13.62 -6.87 -1.65
C LEU A 113 -13.31 -7.23 -3.11
N GLN A 114 -13.88 -6.46 -4.03
CA GLN A 114 -13.73 -6.68 -5.48
C GLN A 114 -13.31 -5.35 -6.14
N PRO A 115 -12.00 -5.07 -6.24
CA PRO A 115 -11.52 -3.90 -6.98
C PRO A 115 -11.81 -4.06 -8.47
N THR A 116 -11.71 -2.96 -9.21
CA THR A 116 -11.71 -2.96 -10.68
C THR A 116 -10.47 -3.68 -11.23
N ALA A 117 -9.34 -3.57 -10.54
CA ALA A 117 -8.08 -4.27 -10.87
C ALA A 117 -7.15 -4.38 -9.65
N VAL A 118 -6.29 -5.39 -9.66
CA VAL A 118 -5.16 -5.55 -8.73
C VAL A 118 -3.87 -5.55 -9.54
N TYR A 119 -3.05 -4.53 -9.33
CA TYR A 119 -1.70 -4.42 -9.88
C TYR A 119 -0.70 -4.84 -8.80
N GLY A 120 -0.12 -6.02 -9.00
CA GLY A 120 0.88 -6.58 -8.11
C GLY A 120 2.29 -6.10 -8.45
N ARG A 121 3.27 -6.72 -7.81
CA ARG A 121 4.69 -6.53 -8.08
C ARG A 121 5.04 -6.78 -9.56
N GLU A 122 4.36 -7.75 -10.16
CA GLU A 122 4.55 -8.22 -11.53
C GLU A 122 4.26 -7.12 -12.57
N ASP A 123 3.41 -6.14 -12.23
CA ASP A 123 3.07 -5.01 -13.10
C ASP A 123 4.14 -3.90 -13.13
N GLY A 124 5.16 -4.01 -12.27
CA GLY A 124 6.27 -3.08 -12.18
C GLY A 124 6.04 -1.90 -11.24
N PRO A 125 6.84 -0.81 -11.37
CA PRO A 125 6.80 0.30 -10.43
C PRO A 125 5.44 1.01 -10.38
N LYS A 126 5.00 1.40 -9.18
CA LYS A 126 3.70 2.09 -8.98
C LYS A 126 3.51 3.30 -9.89
N ILE A 127 4.57 4.08 -10.11
CA ILE A 127 4.59 5.24 -11.02
C ILE A 127 4.14 4.87 -12.43
N ARG A 128 4.65 3.76 -12.97
CA ARG A 128 4.28 3.27 -14.30
C ARG A 128 2.80 2.93 -14.38
N VAL A 129 2.29 2.23 -13.36
CA VAL A 129 0.88 1.85 -13.28
C VAL A 129 -0.01 3.09 -13.15
N LEU A 130 0.37 4.06 -12.32
CA LEU A 130 -0.36 5.32 -12.13
C LEU A 130 -0.43 6.14 -13.41
N ARG A 131 0.66 6.23 -14.20
CA ARG A 131 0.65 6.95 -15.49
C ARG A 131 -0.38 6.35 -16.45
N ARG A 132 -0.36 5.02 -16.60
CA ARG A 132 -1.34 4.29 -17.42
C ARG A 132 -2.79 4.52 -16.93
N LEU A 133 -3.00 4.53 -15.61
CA LEU A 133 -4.34 4.77 -15.04
C LEU A 133 -4.82 6.19 -15.30
N LEU A 134 -3.95 7.19 -15.16
CA LEU A 134 -4.28 8.59 -15.37
C LEU A 134 -4.63 8.91 -16.84
N GLU A 135 -4.01 8.20 -17.79
CA GLU A 135 -4.35 8.26 -19.21
C GLU A 135 -5.76 7.70 -19.49
N GLN A 136 -6.19 6.69 -18.75
CA GLN A 136 -7.44 5.97 -18.98
C GLN A 136 -8.62 6.53 -18.19
N ARG A 137 -8.36 7.15 -17.03
CA ARG A 137 -9.37 7.55 -16.04
C ARG A 137 -8.96 8.88 -15.42
N GLN A 138 -9.91 9.80 -15.28
CA GLN A 138 -9.71 11.04 -14.51
C GLN A 138 -11.03 11.43 -13.82
N PRO A 139 -11.01 11.89 -12.56
CA PRO A 139 -9.82 12.10 -11.71
C PRO A 139 -9.28 10.80 -11.09
N VAL A 140 -7.97 10.78 -10.79
CA VAL A 140 -7.31 9.70 -10.03
C VAL A 140 -6.86 10.23 -8.67
N TRP A 141 -7.21 9.51 -7.61
CA TRP A 141 -6.73 9.75 -6.25
C TRP A 141 -5.87 8.58 -5.79
N PHE A 142 -4.64 8.88 -5.39
CA PHE A 142 -3.67 7.91 -4.91
C PHE A 142 -3.51 8.05 -3.40
N VAL A 143 -3.85 6.98 -2.68
CA VAL A 143 -3.71 6.85 -1.22
C VAL A 143 -2.55 5.91 -0.94
N GLU A 144 -1.58 6.34 -0.14
CA GLU A 144 -0.34 5.59 0.10
C GLU A 144 0.09 5.76 1.56
N ASP A 145 0.61 4.72 2.20
CA ASP A 145 1.06 4.77 3.60
C ASP A 145 2.58 4.94 3.73
N ARG A 146 3.26 5.17 2.61
CA ARG A 146 4.71 5.43 2.52
C ARG A 146 4.99 6.78 1.87
N LEU A 147 5.43 7.75 2.69
CA LEU A 147 5.80 9.08 2.23
C LEU A 147 6.81 9.08 1.05
N PRO A 148 7.91 8.29 1.07
CA PRO A 148 8.87 8.28 -0.05
C PRO A 148 8.28 7.80 -1.39
N THR A 149 7.24 6.97 -1.35
CA THR A 149 6.53 6.54 -2.56
C THR A 149 5.62 7.66 -3.07
N LEU A 150 4.94 8.35 -2.15
CA LEU A 150 4.10 9.49 -2.48
C LEU A 150 4.92 10.66 -3.05
N GLU A 151 6.11 10.92 -2.49
CA GLU A 151 7.05 11.95 -2.97
C GLU A 151 7.48 11.70 -4.42
N GLN A 152 7.78 10.44 -4.77
CA GLN A 152 8.10 10.06 -6.15
C GLN A 152 6.93 10.33 -7.12
N VAL A 153 5.69 10.12 -6.66
CA VAL A 153 4.49 10.42 -7.46
C VAL A 153 4.35 11.92 -7.67
N THR A 154 4.51 12.72 -6.60
CA THR A 154 4.37 14.18 -6.68
C THR A 154 5.50 14.86 -7.47
N ALA A 155 6.69 14.27 -7.50
CA ALA A 155 7.83 14.77 -8.27
C ALA A 155 7.73 14.47 -9.78
N ASP A 156 6.83 13.56 -10.16
CA ASP A 156 6.64 13.16 -11.55
C ASP A 156 5.65 14.08 -12.26
N HIS A 157 6.17 14.90 -13.17
CA HIS A 157 5.37 15.84 -13.97
C HIS A 157 4.25 15.14 -14.80
N GLN A 158 4.42 13.88 -15.18
CA GLN A 158 3.38 13.13 -15.90
C GLN A 158 2.20 12.73 -14.99
N LEU A 159 2.34 12.88 -13.67
CA LEU A 159 1.34 12.54 -12.66
C LEU A 159 0.73 13.78 -11.98
N GLY A 160 0.92 14.98 -12.52
CA GLY A 160 0.42 16.23 -11.92
C GLY A 160 -1.10 16.29 -11.70
N GLY A 161 -1.89 15.46 -12.40
CA GLY A 161 -3.33 15.32 -12.21
C GLY A 161 -3.78 14.35 -11.10
N VAL A 162 -2.84 13.66 -10.45
CA VAL A 162 -3.14 12.69 -9.39
C VAL A 162 -3.29 13.41 -8.04
N GLY A 163 -4.46 13.29 -7.42
CA GLY A 163 -4.64 13.72 -6.03
C GLY A 163 -3.90 12.78 -5.09
N CYS A 164 -2.85 13.26 -4.42
CA CYS A 164 -1.96 12.46 -3.58
C CYS A 164 -2.32 12.58 -2.10
N TYR A 165 -2.53 11.44 -1.44
CA TYR A 165 -2.91 11.37 -0.02
C TYR A 165 -1.98 10.43 0.75
N LEU A 166 -1.35 10.95 1.81
CA LEU A 166 -0.61 10.14 2.77
C LEU A 166 -1.59 9.59 3.81
N ALA A 167 -1.77 8.28 3.84
CA ALA A 167 -2.58 7.59 4.81
C ALA A 167 -1.94 7.66 6.21
N ALA A 168 -2.70 8.15 7.19
CA ALA A 168 -2.26 8.24 8.60
C ALA A 168 -2.32 6.90 9.36
N TRP A 169 -2.20 5.78 8.66
CA TRP A 169 -2.21 4.43 9.21
C TRP A 169 -1.24 3.56 8.39
N GLY A 170 -0.97 2.34 8.84
CA GLY A 170 -0.02 1.45 8.13
C GLY A 170 1.43 1.73 8.53
N TYR A 171 2.32 1.92 7.55
CA TYR A 171 3.77 2.04 7.75
C TYR A 171 4.28 3.46 8.04
N LEU A 172 3.39 4.37 8.45
CA LEU A 172 3.73 5.76 8.75
C LEU A 172 4.76 5.87 9.88
N ARG A 173 5.84 6.64 9.66
CA ARG A 173 6.82 6.98 10.69
C ARG A 173 6.42 8.26 11.42
N HIS A 174 6.88 8.44 12.65
CA HIS A 174 6.61 9.64 13.45
C HIS A 174 6.96 10.97 12.74
N ALA A 175 8.07 11.00 11.99
CA ALA A 175 8.53 12.18 11.28
C ALA A 175 7.76 12.47 9.97
N ASP A 176 7.06 11.48 9.39
CA ASP A 176 6.48 11.61 8.05
C ASP A 176 5.41 12.71 7.99
N ARG A 177 4.67 12.95 9.09
CA ARG A 177 3.69 14.05 9.14
C ARG A 177 4.34 15.44 9.02
N GLN A 178 5.53 15.61 9.61
CA GLN A 178 6.25 16.90 9.59
C GLN A 178 6.97 17.11 8.24
N GLN A 179 7.32 16.02 7.57
CA GLN A 179 7.96 16.01 6.24
C GLN A 179 6.95 16.05 5.08
N LEU A 180 5.66 15.89 5.35
CA LEU A 180 4.65 15.96 4.32
C LEU A 180 4.49 17.40 3.83
N HIS A 181 4.69 17.60 2.52
CA HIS A 181 4.55 18.89 1.86
C HIS A 181 3.53 18.82 0.71
N PRO A 182 2.85 19.94 0.38
CA PRO A 182 2.02 20.03 -0.81
C PRO A 182 2.80 19.64 -2.09
N PRO A 183 2.13 19.06 -3.10
CA PRO A 183 0.68 18.93 -3.24
C PRO A 183 0.06 17.70 -2.55
N ALA A 184 0.87 16.87 -1.86
CA ALA A 184 0.35 15.73 -1.11
C ALA A 184 -0.39 16.18 0.16
N ARG A 185 -1.44 15.44 0.52
CA ARG A 185 -2.33 15.80 1.64
C ARG A 185 -2.37 14.70 2.67
N TRP A 186 -2.47 15.09 3.93
CA TRP A 186 -2.65 14.15 5.03
C TRP A 186 -4.08 13.59 4.98
N LEU A 187 -4.21 12.27 5.08
CA LEU A 187 -5.51 11.61 5.13
C LEU A 187 -5.58 10.72 6.36
N ASP A 188 -6.31 11.17 7.37
CA ASP A 188 -6.55 10.33 8.53
C ASP A 188 -7.58 9.22 8.24
N HIS A 189 -7.57 8.19 9.08
CA HIS A 189 -8.39 7.00 8.91
C HIS A 189 -9.90 7.30 8.95
N ALA A 190 -10.34 8.25 9.80
CA ALA A 190 -11.75 8.61 9.91
C ALA A 190 -12.20 9.35 8.64
N THR A 191 -11.39 10.29 8.16
CA THR A 191 -11.61 11.04 6.92
C THR A 191 -11.62 10.11 5.71
N PHE A 192 -10.71 9.11 5.65
CA PHE A 192 -10.75 8.09 4.59
C PHE A 192 -12.11 7.36 4.53
N CYS A 193 -12.64 6.98 5.70
CA CYS A 193 -13.92 6.29 5.81
C CYS A 193 -15.15 7.20 5.56
N ALA A 194 -14.97 8.52 5.59
CA ALA A 194 -16.00 9.51 5.34
C ALA A 194 -16.21 9.78 3.83
N PRO A 195 -17.32 10.43 3.42
CA PRO A 195 -17.58 10.78 2.02
C PRO A 195 -16.49 11.65 1.39
N PHE A 196 -16.33 11.57 0.06
CA PHE A 196 -15.24 12.27 -0.63
C PHE A 196 -15.25 13.79 -0.52
N HIS A 197 -16.40 14.42 -0.28
CA HIS A 197 -16.46 15.88 -0.09
C HIS A 197 -15.84 16.33 1.24
N THR A 198 -15.59 15.41 2.18
CA THR A 198 -14.90 15.72 3.44
C THR A 198 -13.38 15.55 3.32
N TRP A 199 -12.89 15.04 2.18
CA TRP A 199 -11.46 14.85 1.97
C TRP A 199 -10.79 16.19 1.71
N PRO A 200 -9.52 16.37 2.14
CA PRO A 200 -8.82 17.62 1.92
C PRO A 200 -8.57 17.82 0.41
N THR A 201 -8.90 19.01 -0.10
CA THR A 201 -8.80 19.38 -1.53
C THR A 201 -7.63 20.26 -1.87
#